data_AF-A0A959EZ31-F1
#
_entry.id   AF-A0A959EZ31-F1
#
_cell.length_a   1.000
_cell.length_b   1.000
_cell.length_c   1.000
_cell.angle_alpha   90.00
_cell.angle_beta   90.00
_cell.angle_gamma   90.00
#
_symmetry.space_group_name_H-M   'P 1'
#
loop_
_entity.id
_entity.type
_entity.pdbx_description
1 polymer ?
#
loop_
_entity_poly.entity_id
_entity_poly.type
_entity_poly.pdbx_seq_one_letter_code
_entity_poly.pdbx_strand_id
1 'polypeptide(L)' 'MDKERDEYARYIEYLQAKGFLRNEPEHLLVEDLQGVQGLKAIRLEVELQKASSPEAAAERMELARKLGD' A
#
# COMPACT_ATOMS: atom_id res chain seq x y z
N MET A 1 0.08 11.13 12.73
CA MET A 1 -0.63 11.84 11.65
C MET A 1 0.30 12.18 10.50
N ASP A 2 1.09 13.27 10.53
CA ASP A 2 1.93 13.61 9.35
C ASP A 2 3.08 12.62 9.14
N LYS A 3 3.75 12.19 10.22
CA LYS A 3 4.82 11.17 10.14
C LYS A 3 4.35 9.82 9.57
N GLU A 4 3.13 9.40 9.89
CA GLU A 4 2.56 8.15 9.39
C GLU A 4 2.24 8.28 7.89
N ARG A 5 1.69 9.42 7.45
CA ARG A 5 1.47 9.69 6.03
C ARG A 5 2.76 9.66 5.22
N ASP A 6 3.82 10.30 5.73
CA ASP A 6 5.12 10.32 5.06
C ASP A 6 5.74 8.92 4.96
N GLU A 7 5.50 8.08 5.98
CA GLU A 7 5.94 6.69 5.96
C GLU A 7 5.18 5.86 4.92
N TYR A 8 3.85 5.98 4.86
CA TYR A 8 3.06 5.35 3.81
C TYR A 8 3.47 5.80 2.41
N ALA A 9 3.77 7.09 2.22
CA ALA A 9 4.25 7.61 0.95
C ALA A 9 5.54 6.91 0.49
N ARG A 10 6.52 6.72 1.39
CA ARG A 10 7.75 5.97 1.08
C ARG A 10 7.47 4.53 0.65
N TYR A 11 6.53 3.84 1.31
CA TYR A 11 6.16 2.47 0.91
C TYR A 11 5.46 2.43 -0.44
N ILE A 12 4.59 3.40 -0.73
CA ILE A 12 3.90 3.52 -2.01
C ILE A 12 4.90 3.78 -3.13
N GLU A 13 5.83 4.72 -2.97
CA GLU A 13 6.89 5.01 -3.94
C GLU A 13 7.75 3.78 -4.23
N TYR A 14 8.15 3.05 -3.18
CA TYR A 14 8.91 1.81 -3.32
C TYR A 14 8.14 0.76 -4.15
N LEU A 15 6.85 0.59 -3.90
CA LEU A 15 6.01 -0.38 -4.63
C LEU A 15 5.73 0.06 -6.09
N GLN A 16 5.59 1.35 -6.35
CA GLN A 16 5.52 1.90 -7.71
C GLN A 16 6.82 1.65 -8.47
N ALA A 17 7.97 1.90 -7.85
CA ALA A 17 9.28 1.65 -8.47
C ALA A 17 9.51 0.16 -8.80
N LYS A 18 8.94 -0.75 -8.00
CA LYS A 18 8.94 -2.20 -8.27
C LYS A 18 7.86 -2.65 -9.29
N GLY A 19 6.99 -1.74 -9.74
CA GLY A 19 5.92 -2.02 -10.70
C GLY A 19 4.72 -2.77 -10.12
N PHE A 20 4.54 -2.77 -8.80
CA PHE A 20 3.37 -3.37 -8.13
C PHE A 20 2.17 -2.43 -8.09
N LEU A 21 2.42 -1.12 -8.12
CA LEU A 21 1.39 -0.09 -8.17
C LEU A 21 1.52 0.70 -9.47
N ARG A 22 0.37 1.10 -10.03
CA ARG A 22 0.28 1.95 -11.23
C ARG A 22 -0.37 3.28 -10.88
N ASN A 23 -0.16 4.25 -11.75
CA ASN A 23 -0.72 5.60 -11.65
C ASN A 23 -0.34 6.33 -10.35
N GLU A 24 -0.74 7.59 -10.25
CA GLU A 24 -0.50 8.39 -9.06
C GLU A 24 -1.51 8.05 -7.94
N PRO A 25 -1.09 8.05 -6.66
CA PRO A 25 -2.00 7.85 -5.54
C PRO A 25 -3.06 8.93 -5.46
N GLU A 26 -4.31 8.54 -5.19
CA GLU A 26 -5.41 9.48 -5.01
C GLU A 26 -5.71 9.70 -3.53
N HIS A 27 -5.72 10.95 -3.10
CA HIS A 27 -6.05 11.34 -1.73
C HIS A 27 -7.53 11.70 -1.63
N LEU A 28 -8.28 10.93 -0.83
CA LEU A 28 -9.72 11.07 -0.69
C LEU A 28 -10.08 11.48 0.75
N LEU A 29 -11.04 12.39 0.87
CA LEU A 29 -11.79 12.57 2.11
C LEU A 29 -12.98 11.61 2.04
N VAL A 30 -13.09 10.72 3.01
CA VAL A 30 -14.19 9.75 3.09
C VAL A 30 -15.39 10.45 3.70
N GLU A 31 -16.58 10.16 3.19
CA GLU A 31 -17.83 10.69 3.72
C GLU A 31 -17.99 10.34 5.20
N ASP A 32 -18.54 11.27 5.96
CA ASP A 32 -18.78 11.08 7.39
C ASP A 32 -19.81 9.97 7.60
N LEU A 33 -19.45 8.99 8.43
CA LEU A 33 -20.34 7.92 8.86
C LEU A 33 -20.86 8.23 10.26
N GLN A 34 -21.95 7.58 10.67
CA GLN A 34 -22.50 7.81 12.01
C GLN A 34 -21.46 7.50 13.09
N GLY A 35 -21.07 8.51 13.87
CA GLY A 35 -20.07 8.39 14.93
C GLY A 35 -18.60 8.43 14.47
N VAL A 36 -18.33 8.60 13.17
CA VAL A 36 -16.97 8.67 12.61
C VAL A 36 -16.88 9.81 11.60
N GLN A 37 -16.03 10.80 11.88
CA GLN A 37 -15.89 12.00 11.04
C GLN A 37 -14.44 12.21 10.61
N GLY A 38 -14.26 12.80 9.42
CA GLY A 38 -12.97 13.28 8.95
C GLY A 38 -11.97 12.20 8.55
N LEU A 39 -12.45 11.01 8.16
CA LEU A 39 -11.62 9.93 7.65
C LEU A 39 -10.95 10.33 6.33
N LYS A 40 -9.66 10.00 6.19
CA LYS A 40 -8.88 10.20 4.97
C LYS A 40 -8.46 8.85 4.42
N ALA A 41 -8.47 8.70 3.11
CA ALA A 41 -8.04 7.50 2.42
C ALA A 41 -7.02 7.82 1.34
N ILE A 42 -6.19 6.83 1.02
CA ILE A 42 -5.33 6.82 -0.15
C ILE A 42 -5.80 5.67 -1.03
N ARG A 43 -6.21 5.97 -2.26
CA ARG A 43 -6.57 4.95 -3.26
C ARG A 43 -5.38 4.71 -4.17
N LEU A 44 -5.11 3.44 -4.45
CA LEU A 44 -3.97 2.97 -5.24
C LEU A 44 -4.48 1.97 -6.28
N GLU A 45 -3.88 1.97 -7.46
CA GLU A 45 -4.13 0.95 -8.49
C GLU A 45 -3.06 -0.14 -8.40
N VAL A 46 -3.49 -1.40 -8.30
CA VAL A 46 -2.59 -2.56 -8.11
C VAL A 46 -2.40 -3.30 -9.43
N GLU A 47 -1.15 -3.58 -9.79
CA GLU A 47 -0.81 -4.48 -10.90
C GLU A 47 -0.95 -5.94 -10.48
N LEU A 48 -2.12 -6.53 -10.76
CA LEU A 48 -2.46 -7.89 -10.34
C LEU A 48 -1.54 -8.96 -10.95
N GLN A 49 -1.04 -8.78 -12.18
CA GLN A 49 -0.14 -9.77 -12.79
C GLN A 49 1.21 -9.82 -12.07
N LYS A 50 1.76 -8.65 -11.70
CA LYS A 50 3.00 -8.57 -10.92
C LYS A 50 2.76 -9.03 -9.47
N ALA A 51 1.65 -8.65 -8.85
CA ALA A 51 1.30 -9.04 -7.47
C ALA A 51 1.04 -10.55 -7.29
N SER A 52 0.57 -11.23 -8.33
CA SER A 52 0.35 -12.69 -8.35
C SER A 52 1.55 -13.48 -8.90
N SER A 53 2.64 -12.81 -9.28
CA SER A 53 3.82 -13.49 -9.82
C SER A 53 4.51 -14.42 -8.81
N PRO A 54 5.20 -15.48 -9.29
CA PRO A 54 5.99 -16.36 -8.42
C PRO A 54 7.07 -15.62 -7.62
N GLU A 55 7.65 -14.57 -8.19
CA GLU A 55 8.64 -13.70 -7.55
C GLU A 55 8.06 -13.00 -6.33
N ALA A 56 6.86 -12.42 -6.46
CA ALA A 56 6.15 -11.80 -5.34
C ALA A 56 5.77 -12.83 -4.27
N ALA A 57 5.43 -14.06 -4.66
CA ALA A 57 5.15 -15.14 -3.72
C ALA A 57 6.41 -15.57 -2.93
N ALA A 58 7.56 -15.67 -3.60
CA ALA A 58 8.83 -15.98 -2.96
C ALA A 58 9.25 -14.90 -1.96
N GLU A 59 9.14 -13.63 -2.33
CA GLU A 59 9.48 -12.50 -1.45
C GLU A 59 8.59 -12.46 -0.19
N ARG A 60 7.28 -12.74 -0.33
CA ARG A 60 6.35 -12.90 0.82
C ARG A 60 6.73 -14.06 1.73
N MET A 61 7.14 -15.19 1.16
CA MET A 61 7.51 -16.38 1.92
C MET A 61 8.82 -16.17 2.70
N GLU A 62 9.78 -15.48 2.10
CA GLU A 62 11.03 -15.11 2.76
C GLU A 62 10.80 -14.13 3.91
N LEU A 63 9.94 -13.12 3.70
CA LEU A 63 9.57 -12.17 4.76
C LEU A 63 8.87 -12.88 5.93
N ALA A 64 7.91 -13.76 5.64
CA ALA A 64 7.19 -14.53 6.66
C ALA A 64 8.15 -15.39 7.50
N ARG A 65 9.20 -15.95 6.87
CA ARG A 65 10.24 -16.69 7.59
C ARG A 65 11.04 -15.79 8.54
N LYS A 66 11.46 -14.60 8.07
CA LYS A 66 12.26 -13.65 8.88
C LYS A 66 11.52 -13.04 10.06
N LEU A 67 10.17 -13.01 10.02
CA LEU A 67 9.33 -12.47 11.08
C LEU A 67 8.91 -13.53 12.13
N GLY A 68 9.15 -14.81 11.85
CA GLY A 68 8.84 -15.93 12.74
C GLY A 68 9.98 -16.39 13.65
N ASP A 69 11.20 -15.87 13.43
CA ASP A 69 12.41 -16.07 14.24
C ASP A 69 12.67 -14.84 15.14
#